data_AF-A0A2S5LEY0-F1
#
_entry.id   AF-A0A2S5LEY0-F1
#
_cell.length_a   1.000
_cell.length_b   1.000
_cell.length_c   1.000
_cell.angle_alpha   90.00
_cell.angle_beta   90.00
_cell.angle_gamma   90.00
#
_symmetry.space_group_name_H-M   'P 1'
#
loop_
_entity.id
_entity.type
_entity.pdbx_description
1 polymer ?
#
loop_
_entity_poly.entity_id
_entity_poly.type
_entity_poly.pdbx_seq_one_letter_code
_entity_poly.pdbx_strand_id
1 'polypeptide(L)'
;NTAISRVQGGKLKAKKEIKISSFFKAAPADFLRMIVVHELAHLKERNHDKAFYQLCQHMEPDYHQLEFDCRVYLLWKSEAMARTVAPKLLAP
;
A
#
# COMPACT_ATOMS: atom_id res chain seq x y z
N ASN A 1 -2.98 -5.54 -6.99
CA ASN A 1 -3.26 -4.14 -7.38
C ASN A 1 -4.37 -4.16 -8.43
N THR A 2 -5.53 -3.54 -8.20
CA THR A 2 -6.68 -3.58 -9.13
C THR A 2 -6.51 -2.48 -10.18
N ALA A 3 -6.07 -2.85 -11.38
CA ALA A 3 -5.98 -1.92 -12.50
C ALA A 3 -7.40 -1.53 -12.98
N ILE A 4 -7.80 -0.28 -12.76
CA ILE A 4 -9.05 0.25 -13.32
C ILE A 4 -8.78 0.68 -14.76
N SER A 5 -9.19 -0.15 -15.71
CA SER A 5 -9.17 0.19 -17.14
C SER A 5 -10.50 0.84 -17.51
N ARG A 6 -10.47 2.10 -17.96
CA ARG A 6 -11.67 2.82 -18.44
C ARG A 6 -11.45 3.21 -19.89
N VAL A 7 -12.36 2.77 -20.76
CA VAL A 7 -12.30 3.03 -22.21
C VAL A 7 -12.95 4.39 -22.49
N GLN A 8 -12.17 5.35 -23.00
CA GLN A 8 -12.70 6.55 -23.66
C GLN A 8 -11.91 6.81 -24.95
N GLY A 9 -12.63 6.68 -26.09
CA GLY A 9 -12.26 7.22 -27.39
C GLY A 9 -10.89 6.81 -27.95
N GLY A 10 -10.83 5.70 -28.69
CA GLY A 10 -9.84 5.39 -29.76
C GLY A 10 -8.34 5.35 -29.44
N LYS A 11 -7.88 5.87 -28.30
CA LYS A 11 -6.48 5.88 -27.86
C LYS A 11 -6.44 5.64 -26.35
N LEU A 12 -6.07 4.42 -25.95
CA LEU A 12 -5.84 4.04 -24.57
C LEU A 12 -4.63 4.82 -24.00
N LYS A 13 -4.87 6.03 -23.46
CA LYS A 13 -3.91 6.67 -22.56
C LYS A 13 -4.05 6.03 -21.19
N ALA A 14 -3.16 5.09 -20.88
CA ALA A 14 -3.02 4.53 -19.53
C ALA A 14 -2.54 5.65 -18.59
N LYS A 15 -3.47 6.30 -17.89
CA LYS A 15 -3.15 7.26 -16.84
C LYS A 15 -2.75 6.45 -15.59
N LYS A 16 -1.44 6.34 -15.33
CA LYS A 16 -0.93 5.65 -14.13
C LYS A 16 -1.12 6.57 -12.92
N GLU A 17 -2.25 6.43 -12.23
CA GLU A 17 -2.53 7.18 -10.99
C GLU A 17 -2.05 6.37 -9.77
N ILE A 18 -1.19 6.97 -8.93
CA ILE A 18 -0.80 6.41 -7.64
C ILE A 18 -1.88 6.77 -6.62
N LYS A 19 -2.60 5.76 -6.11
CA LYS A 19 -3.65 5.95 -5.11
C LYS A 19 -3.17 5.43 -3.75
N ILE A 20 -2.97 6.34 -2.81
CA ILE A 20 -2.62 6.02 -1.42
C ILE A 20 -3.85 6.25 -0.55
N SER A 21 -4.17 5.28 0.31
CA SER A 21 -5.29 5.40 1.25
C SER A 21 -5.09 6.57 2.22
N SER A 22 -6.15 7.32 2.51
CA SER A 22 -6.14 8.41 3.50
C SER A 22 -5.75 7.94 4.91
N PHE A 23 -5.84 6.64 5.17
CA PHE A 23 -5.37 5.98 6.39
C PHE A 23 -3.92 6.33 6.74
N PHE A 24 -3.04 6.42 5.73
CA PHE A 24 -1.61 6.66 5.95
C PHE A 24 -1.29 8.10 6.36
N LYS A 25 -2.27 9.03 6.36
CA LYS A 25 -2.09 10.39 6.88
C LYS A 25 -1.76 10.43 8.37
N ALA A 26 -2.22 9.44 9.12
CA ALA A 26 -2.00 9.31 10.57
C ALA A 26 -1.03 8.16 10.90
N ALA A 27 -0.31 7.64 9.90
CA ALA A 27 0.71 6.62 10.07
C ALA A 27 2.11 7.28 10.13
N PRO A 28 3.12 6.60 10.68
CA PRO A 28 4.52 7.04 10.58
C PRO A 28 4.90 7.38 9.14
N ALA A 29 5.67 8.46 8.95
CA ALA A 29 6.05 8.98 7.64
C ALA A 29 6.82 7.95 6.80
N ASP A 30 7.57 7.05 7.43
CA ASP A 30 8.35 6.03 6.74
C ASP A 30 7.46 5.00 6.02
N PHE A 31 6.24 4.76 6.50
CA PHE A 31 5.29 3.90 5.79
C PHE A 31 4.79 4.54 4.51
N LEU A 32 4.63 5.86 4.49
CA LEU A 32 4.27 6.59 3.26
C LEU A 32 5.40 6.48 2.22
N ARG A 33 6.67 6.63 2.64
CA ARG A 33 7.83 6.42 1.76
C ARG A 33 7.82 5.03 1.16
N MET A 34 7.68 4.00 1.99
CA MET A 34 7.64 2.60 1.54
C MET A 34 6.50 2.37 0.54
N ILE A 35 5.29 2.88 0.79
CA ILE A 35 4.14 2.72 -0.12
C ILE A 35 4.36 3.45 -1.44
N VAL A 36 4.92 4.66 -1.41
CA VAL A 36 5.25 5.40 -2.64
C VAL A 36 6.25 4.59 -3.47
N VAL A 37 7.31 4.06 -2.85
CA VAL A 37 8.30 3.21 -3.51
C VAL A 37 7.65 1.96 -4.12
N HIS A 38 6.75 1.31 -3.37
CA HIS A 38 5.99 0.16 -3.82
C HIS A 38 5.16 0.45 -5.07
N GLU A 39 4.36 1.52 -5.05
CA GLU A 39 3.50 1.90 -6.17
C GLU A 39 4.31 2.41 -7.38
N LEU A 40 5.47 3.06 -7.14
CA LEU A 40 6.40 3.42 -8.21
C LEU A 40 7.02 2.19 -8.87
N ALA A 41 7.41 1.17 -8.10
CA ALA A 41 7.93 -0.08 -8.64
C ALA A 41 6.91 -0.78 -9.54
N HIS A 42 5.61 -0.73 -9.19
CA HIS A 42 4.50 -1.25 -10.03
C HIS A 42 4.38 -0.59 -11.40
N LEU A 43 4.97 0.60 -11.61
CA LEU A 43 4.98 1.24 -12.92
C LEU A 43 5.85 0.46 -13.93
N LYS A 44 6.85 -0.29 -13.45
CA LYS A 44 7.81 -1.06 -14.25
C LYS A 44 7.63 -2.57 -14.05
N GLU A 45 7.55 -3.03 -12.81
CA GLU A 45 7.43 -4.44 -12.43
C GLU A 45 6.06 -4.70 -11.80
N ARG A 46 5.19 -5.46 -12.47
CA ARG A 46 3.78 -5.63 -12.03
C ARG A 46 3.58 -6.66 -10.92
N ASN A 47 4.48 -7.63 -10.82
CA ASN A 47 4.40 -8.73 -9.88
C ASN A 47 5.43 -8.53 -8.79
N HIS A 48 5.13 -8.97 -7.57
CA HIS A 48 6.06 -8.93 -6.43
C HIS A 48 7.11 -10.05 -6.51
N ASP A 49 7.92 -10.03 -7.55
CA ASP A 49 9.02 -10.98 -7.78
C ASP A 49 10.39 -10.37 -7.45
N LYS A 50 11.47 -11.09 -7.73
CA LYS A 50 12.84 -10.65 -7.44
C LYS A 50 13.17 -9.31 -8.09
N ALA A 51 12.71 -9.05 -9.32
CA ALA A 51 13.00 -7.80 -10.02
C ALA A 51 12.27 -6.62 -9.36
N PHE A 52 11.03 -6.83 -8.93
CA PHE A 52 10.27 -5.85 -8.15
C PHE A 52 10.97 -5.47 -6.85
N TYR A 53 11.37 -6.46 -6.04
CA TYR A 53 12.02 -6.18 -4.76
C TYR A 53 13.39 -5.52 -4.93
N GLN A 54 14.15 -5.90 -5.95
CA GLN A 54 15.41 -5.22 -6.28
C GLN A 54 15.18 -3.76 -6.65
N LEU A 55 14.14 -3.47 -7.44
CA LEU A 55 13.78 -2.11 -7.82
C LEU A 55 13.34 -1.29 -6.60
N CYS A 56 12.57 -1.89 -5.68
CA CYS A 56 12.18 -1.25 -4.44
C CYS A 56 13.40 -0.92 -3.56
N GLN A 57 14.29 -1.88 -3.33
CA GLN A 57 15.51 -1.68 -2.54
C GLN A 57 16.48 -0.66 -3.15
N HIS A 58 16.47 -0.53 -4.47
CA HIS A 58 17.25 0.50 -5.15
C HIS A 58 16.76 1.92 -4.84
N MET A 59 15.44 2.11 -4.72
CA MET A 59 14.84 3.40 -4.35
C MET A 59 14.84 3.65 -2.84
N GLU A 60 14.74 2.60 -2.03
CA GLU A 60 14.69 2.65 -0.57
C GLU A 60 15.47 1.48 0.04
N PRO A 61 16.69 1.70 0.54
CA PRO A 61 17.55 0.63 1.08
C PRO A 61 16.88 -0.19 2.19
N ASP A 62 16.09 0.46 3.04
CA ASP A 62 15.41 -0.16 4.19
C ASP A 62 14.03 -0.74 3.82
N TYR A 63 13.70 -0.84 2.53
CA TYR A 63 12.35 -1.18 2.05
C TYR A 63 11.75 -2.43 2.70
N HIS A 64 12.53 -3.51 2.84
CA HIS A 64 12.03 -4.76 3.45
C HIS A 64 11.63 -4.58 4.91
N GLN A 65 12.44 -3.83 5.67
CA GLN A 65 12.15 -3.56 7.07
C GLN A 65 10.90 -2.69 7.20
N LEU A 66 10.82 -1.63 6.40
CA LEU A 66 9.65 -0.75 6.37
C LEU A 66 8.37 -1.47 5.91
N GLU A 67 8.47 -2.40 4.95
CA GLU A 67 7.34 -3.21 4.52
C GLU A 67 6.86 -4.13 5.64
N PHE A 68 7.79 -4.81 6.32
CA PHE A 68 7.47 -5.66 7.46
C PHE A 68 6.80 -4.86 8.59
N ASP A 69 7.39 -3.74 9.00
CA ASP A 69 6.87 -2.89 10.08
C ASP A 69 5.48 -2.33 9.74
N CYS A 70 5.27 -1.93 8.48
CA CYS A 70 3.97 -1.47 8.01
C CYS A 70 2.92 -2.60 8.12
N ARG A 71 3.25 -3.83 7.72
CA ARG A 71 2.35 -4.98 7.83
C ARG A 71 2.00 -5.29 9.29
N VAL A 72 2.98 -5.25 10.19
CA VAL A 72 2.77 -5.44 11.63
C VAL A 72 1.87 -4.33 12.21
N TYR A 73 2.14 -3.07 11.85
CA TYR A 73 1.32 -1.93 12.28
C TYR A 73 -0.13 -2.05 11.81
N LEU A 74 -0.35 -2.43 10.54
CA LEU A 74 -1.69 -2.64 9.99
C LEU A 74 -2.43 -3.77 10.71
N LEU A 75 -1.74 -4.88 11.01
CA LEU A 75 -2.30 -5.99 11.78
C LEU A 75 -2.73 -5.53 13.17
N TRP A 76 -1.82 -4.89 13.92
CA TRP A 76 -2.10 -4.37 15.26
C TRP A 76 -3.32 -3.42 15.27
N LYS A 77 -3.39 -2.50 14.30
CA LYS A 77 -4.50 -1.55 14.23
C LYS A 77 -5.81 -2.22 13.81
N SER A 78 -5.76 -3.25 12.97
CA SER A 78 -6.93 -4.04 12.60
C SER A 78 -7.50 -4.79 13.81
N GLU A 79 -6.64 -5.37 14.66
CA GLU A 79 -7.05 -5.98 15.92
C GLU A 79 -7.60 -4.95 16.90
N ALA A 80 -6.93 -3.80 17.07
CA ALA A 80 -7.42 -2.73 17.93
C ALA A 80 -8.83 -2.29 17.52
N MET A 81 -9.05 -2.11 16.22
CA MET A 81 -10.36 -1.77 15.66
C MET A 81 -11.40 -2.87 15.94
N ALA A 82 -11.06 -4.15 15.70
CA ALA A 82 -11.94 -5.28 16.00
C ALA A 82 -12.32 -5.34 17.49
N ARG A 83 -11.36 -5.11 18.39
CA ARG A 83 -11.58 -5.08 19.85
C ARG A 83 -12.41 -3.89 20.31
N THR A 84 -12.39 -2.75 19.61
CA THR A 84 -13.27 -1.61 19.92
C THR A 84 -14.69 -1.76 19.38
N VAL A 85 -14.90 -2.51 18.29
CA VAL A 85 -16.23 -2.72 17.69
C VAL A 85 -16.99 -3.85 18.37
N ALA A 86 -16.33 -4.96 18.71
CA ALA A 86 -16.93 -6.12 19.38
C ALA A 86 -17.69 -5.79 20.69
N PRO A 87 -17.20 -4.97 21.63
CA PRO A 87 -17.93 -4.66 22.86
C PRO A 87 -19.17 -3.78 22.63
N LYS A 88 -19.29 -3.12 21.46
CA LYS A 88 -20.44 -2.27 21.13
C LYS A 88 -21.63 -3.05 20.56
N LEU A 89 -21.43 -4.30 20.16
CA LEU A 89 -22.50 -5.21 19.70
C LEU A 89 -23.09 -6.08 20.83
N LEU A 90 -22.57 -5.93 22.05
CA LEU A 90 -22.94 -6.73 23.23
C LEU A 90 -23.35 -5.85 24.43
N ALA A 91 -23.72 -4.60 24.17
CA ALA A 91 -24.48 -3.78 25.12
C ALA A 91 -25.98 -4.04 24.87
N PRO A 92 -26.80 -4.28 25.91
CA PRO A 92 -28.23 -4.56 25.77
C PRO A 92 -29.02 -3.39 25.18
#